data_AF-A0A1V5HMG6-F1
#
_entry.id   AF-A0A1V5HMG6-F1
#
_cell.length_a   1.000
_cell.length_b   1.000
_cell.length_c   1.000
_cell.angle_alpha   90.00
_cell.angle_beta   90.00
_cell.angle_gamma   90.00
#
_symmetry.space_group_name_H-M   'P 1'
#
loop_
_entity.id
_entity.type
_entity.pdbx_description
1 polymer ?
#
loop_
_entity_poly.entity_id
_entity_poly.type
_entity_poly.pdbx_seq_one_letter_code
_entity_poly.pdbx_strand_id
1 'polypeptide(L)'
;MKRWALFALVMCLLLLSGCYNYSAGSQYGKIVGISFFDEEGEEIPGQFYDYFSFQEQFEDDTFLSLSNRLIPLNSPAPVELYYCAAAKAGSNVIARIKIEPHNGYEFSALTINHQKWSTADLVKVETNEGLIYADFLCVDLSKDNNLFTINSLEMKKVILDKTYYKTGSRFVEGRTYYSGFYLGITE
;
A
#
# COMPACT_ATOMS: atom_id res chain seq x y z
N MET A 1 48.11 -22.01 0.55
CA MET A 1 47.00 -21.85 1.52
C MET A 1 46.27 -20.51 1.43
N LYS A 2 46.94 -19.35 1.33
CA LYS A 2 46.28 -18.02 1.29
C LYS A 2 45.31 -17.76 0.11
N ARG A 3 45.55 -18.37 -1.07
CA ARG A 3 44.71 -18.17 -2.28
C ARG A 3 43.33 -18.85 -2.19
N TRP A 4 43.26 -20.01 -1.54
CA TRP A 4 42.02 -20.76 -1.36
C TRP A 4 41.08 -20.10 -0.36
N ALA A 5 41.64 -19.47 0.69
CA ALA A 5 40.87 -18.67 1.65
C ALA A 5 40.23 -17.43 1.00
N LEU A 6 40.96 -16.75 0.11
CA LEU A 6 40.43 -15.62 -0.65
C LEU A 6 39.29 -16.04 -1.58
N PHE A 7 39.45 -17.18 -2.27
CA PHE A 7 38.42 -17.71 -3.15
C PHE A 7 37.14 -18.11 -2.39
N ALA A 8 37.28 -18.76 -1.23
CA ALA A 8 36.16 -19.10 -0.36
C ALA A 8 35.43 -17.85 0.17
N LEU A 9 36.17 -16.80 0.55
CA LEU A 9 35.60 -15.53 0.99
C LEU A 9 34.78 -14.85 -0.12
N VAL A 10 35.32 -14.80 -1.35
CA VAL A 10 34.60 -14.23 -2.51
C VAL A 10 33.35 -15.03 -2.82
N MET A 11 33.40 -16.37 -2.72
CA MET A 11 32.21 -17.21 -2.92
C MET A 11 31.14 -16.97 -1.84
N CYS A 12 31.53 -16.84 -0.56
CA CYS A 12 30.60 -16.50 0.52
C CYS A 12 29.95 -15.12 0.32
N LEU A 13 30.72 -14.12 -0.13
CA LEU A 13 30.19 -12.79 -0.43
C LEU A 13 29.20 -12.80 -1.61
N LEU A 14 29.48 -13.61 -2.65
CA LEU A 14 28.56 -13.78 -3.78
C LEU A 14 27.28 -14.51 -3.35
N LEU A 15 27.37 -15.54 -2.50
CA LEU A 15 26.19 -16.24 -1.97
C LEU A 15 25.31 -15.35 -1.06
N LEU A 16 25.91 -14.40 -0.35
CA LEU A 16 25.17 -13.46 0.51
C LEU A 16 24.46 -12.34 -0.26
N SER A 17 24.86 -12.07 -1.50
CA SER A 17 24.21 -11.06 -2.36
C SER A 17 22.83 -11.48 -2.90
N GLY A 18 22.44 -12.75 -2.70
CA GLY A 18 21.17 -13.31 -3.19
C GLY A 18 19.93 -13.07 -2.30
N CYS A 19 20.07 -12.46 -1.12
CA CYS A 19 18.97 -12.31 -0.15
C CYS A 19 18.24 -10.96 -0.24
N TYR A 20 18.18 -10.32 -1.42
CA TYR A 20 17.26 -9.19 -1.62
C TYR A 20 15.88 -9.73 -2.00
N ASN A 21 15.01 -9.85 -1.00
CA ASN A 21 13.58 -10.07 -1.21
C ASN A 21 12.95 -8.84 -1.88
N TYR A 22 13.19 -8.65 -3.18
CA TYR A 22 12.41 -7.71 -3.97
C TYR A 22 10.99 -8.24 -4.07
N SER A 23 10.07 -7.63 -3.33
CA SER A 23 8.65 -7.92 -3.49
C SER A 23 8.18 -7.52 -4.88
N ALA A 24 7.19 -8.24 -5.41
CA ALA A 24 6.61 -7.95 -6.71
C ALA A 24 6.19 -6.46 -6.79
N GLY A 25 6.63 -5.78 -7.85
CA GLY A 25 6.31 -4.38 -8.14
C GLY A 25 7.13 -3.32 -7.41
N SER A 26 7.95 -3.67 -6.40
CA SER A 26 8.67 -2.67 -5.58
C SER A 26 9.69 -1.85 -6.37
N GLN A 27 10.28 -2.45 -7.41
CA GLN A 27 11.19 -1.78 -8.33
C GLN A 27 10.55 -0.66 -9.17
N TYR A 28 9.21 -0.52 -9.19
CA TYR A 28 8.53 0.56 -9.91
C TYR A 28 8.04 1.64 -8.95
N GLY A 29 7.50 1.23 -7.81
CA GLY A 29 7.10 2.12 -6.74
C GLY A 29 6.43 1.33 -5.63
N LYS A 30 6.34 1.91 -4.44
CA LYS A 30 5.83 1.22 -3.25
C LYS A 30 4.99 2.18 -2.40
N ILE A 31 3.86 1.69 -1.88
CA ILE A 31 3.15 2.39 -0.81
C ILE A 31 3.96 2.23 0.48
N VAL A 32 4.25 3.34 1.14
CA VAL A 32 5.07 3.40 2.36
C VAL A 32 4.31 3.96 3.57
N GLY A 33 3.09 4.46 3.37
CA GLY A 33 2.26 4.92 4.48
C GLY A 33 0.89 5.40 4.04
N ILE A 34 -0.01 5.52 5.01
CA ILE A 34 -1.36 6.08 4.88
C ILE A 34 -1.56 6.97 6.11
N SER A 35 -2.12 8.15 5.91
CA SER A 35 -2.50 9.10 6.97
C SER A 35 -3.89 9.66 6.64
N PHE A 36 -4.61 10.15 7.65
CA PHE A 36 -5.92 10.78 7.48
C PHE A 36 -5.87 12.25 7.87
N PHE A 37 -6.63 13.07 7.15
CA PHE A 37 -6.79 14.49 7.43
C PHE A 37 -8.26 14.87 7.34
N ASP A 38 -8.69 15.83 8.14
CA ASP A 38 -10.00 16.46 7.98
C ASP A 38 -10.00 17.46 6.81
N GLU A 39 -11.14 18.15 6.61
CA GLU A 39 -11.29 19.13 5.52
C GLU A 39 -10.46 20.40 5.76
N GLU A 40 -10.15 20.69 7.02
CA GLU A 40 -9.29 21.78 7.45
C GLU A 40 -7.79 21.48 7.28
N GLY A 41 -7.44 20.22 7.06
CA GLY A 41 -6.07 19.75 6.86
C GLY A 41 -5.34 19.36 8.14
N GLU A 42 -6.05 19.21 9.25
CA GLU A 42 -5.53 18.68 10.50
C GLU A 42 -5.47 17.15 10.45
N GLU A 43 -4.39 16.57 10.99
CA GLU A 43 -4.19 15.12 10.96
C GLU A 43 -5.13 14.42 11.94
N ILE A 44 -5.89 13.44 11.45
CA ILE A 44 -6.72 12.56 12.26
C ILE A 44 -5.86 11.38 12.72
N PRO A 45 -5.67 11.18 14.03
CA PRO A 45 -4.83 10.11 14.55
C PRO A 45 -5.41 8.74 14.18
N GLY A 46 -4.56 7.89 13.61
CA GLY A 46 -4.91 6.52 13.23
C GLY A 46 -3.75 5.56 13.46
N GLN A 47 -4.02 4.27 13.27
CA GLN A 47 -3.00 3.23 13.38
C GLN A 47 -3.30 2.03 12.50
N PHE A 48 -2.27 1.25 12.17
CA PHE A 48 -2.42 0.03 11.40
C PHE A 48 -2.91 -1.14 12.28
N TYR A 49 -3.93 -1.84 11.80
CA TYR A 49 -4.39 -3.12 12.35
C TYR A 49 -4.21 -4.22 11.29
N ASP A 50 -3.92 -5.44 11.74
CA ASP A 50 -4.05 -6.65 10.94
C ASP A 50 -5.53 -6.90 10.65
N TYR A 51 -5.87 -7.29 9.42
CA TYR A 51 -7.18 -7.70 8.95
C TYR A 51 -7.94 -8.62 9.91
N PHE A 52 -7.27 -9.60 10.52
CA PHE A 52 -7.95 -10.50 11.46
C PHE A 52 -8.35 -9.78 12.76
N SER A 53 -7.49 -8.92 13.29
CA SER A 53 -7.81 -8.06 14.44
C SER A 53 -8.83 -6.97 14.09
N PHE A 54 -8.82 -6.52 12.84
CA PHE A 54 -9.80 -5.58 12.29
C PHE A 54 -11.20 -6.21 12.24
N GLN A 55 -11.33 -7.43 11.70
CA GLN A 55 -12.63 -8.11 11.67
C GLN A 55 -13.21 -8.32 13.06
N GLU A 56 -12.41 -8.78 14.03
CA GLU A 56 -12.88 -8.99 15.39
C GLU A 56 -13.33 -7.70 16.12
N GLN A 57 -12.81 -6.54 15.72
CA GLN A 57 -13.11 -5.25 16.37
C GLN A 57 -14.18 -4.41 15.66
N PHE A 58 -14.39 -4.59 14.35
CA PHE A 58 -15.13 -3.63 13.53
C PHE A 58 -16.16 -4.23 12.57
N GLU A 59 -16.19 -5.55 12.35
CA GLU A 59 -17.18 -6.21 11.48
C GLU A 59 -17.88 -7.37 12.21
N ASP A 60 -19.22 -7.35 12.28
CA ASP A 60 -20.02 -8.50 12.76
C ASP A 60 -20.13 -9.63 11.71
N ASP A 61 -19.80 -9.37 10.44
CA ASP A 61 -19.98 -10.30 9.32
C ASP A 61 -18.64 -10.67 8.66
N THR A 62 -18.20 -11.91 8.83
CA THR A 62 -16.99 -12.46 8.21
C THR A 62 -17.13 -12.59 6.69
N PHE A 63 -16.47 -11.71 5.92
CA PHE A 63 -16.27 -11.92 4.48
C PHE A 63 -14.94 -12.63 4.20
N LEU A 64 -14.99 -13.91 3.81
CA LEU A 64 -13.83 -14.63 3.29
C LEU A 64 -13.54 -14.18 1.85
N SER A 65 -12.50 -13.36 1.68
CA SER A 65 -11.97 -13.04 0.34
C SER A 65 -11.28 -14.28 -0.26
N LEU A 66 -11.92 -14.89 -1.26
CA LEU A 66 -11.33 -15.99 -2.04
C LEU A 66 -10.22 -15.45 -2.95
N SER A 67 -8.97 -15.49 -2.47
CA SER A 67 -7.83 -15.16 -3.32
C SER A 67 -7.60 -16.28 -4.37
N ASN A 68 -7.52 -15.92 -5.65
CA ASN A 68 -7.22 -16.84 -6.77
C ASN A 68 -5.75 -17.30 -6.82
N ARG A 69 -5.00 -17.19 -5.72
CA ARG A 69 -3.59 -17.64 -5.66
C ARG A 69 -3.55 -19.03 -5.05
N LEU A 70 -3.02 -20.00 -5.81
CA LEU A 70 -2.68 -21.33 -5.29
C LEU A 70 -1.56 -21.18 -4.25
N ILE A 71 -1.96 -21.06 -2.98
CA ILE A 71 -1.05 -20.99 -1.83
C ILE A 71 -0.90 -22.43 -1.29
N PRO A 72 0.32 -22.93 -1.06
CA PRO A 72 0.52 -24.24 -0.42
C PRO A 72 -0.20 -24.30 0.93
N LEU A 73 -0.86 -25.42 1.22
CA LEU A 73 -1.76 -25.61 2.37
C LEU A 73 -1.15 -25.26 3.76
N ASN A 74 0.19 -25.22 3.86
CA ASN A 74 0.96 -24.96 5.08
C ASN A 74 1.81 -23.69 5.02
N SER A 75 1.58 -22.80 4.04
CA SER A 75 2.31 -21.55 4.00
C SER A 75 1.70 -20.56 5.02
N PRO A 76 2.52 -19.78 5.76
CA PRO A 76 1.98 -18.77 6.67
C PRO A 76 1.04 -17.80 5.93
N ALA A 77 -0.09 -17.44 6.51
CA ALA A 77 -1.04 -16.53 5.88
C ALA A 77 -0.40 -15.15 5.61
N PRO A 78 -0.73 -14.47 4.51
CA PRO A 78 -0.37 -13.07 4.35
C PRO A 78 -1.02 -12.22 5.45
N VAL A 79 -0.29 -11.22 5.94
CA VAL A 79 -0.82 -10.24 6.89
C VAL A 79 -1.28 -9.02 6.09
N GLU A 80 -2.56 -8.69 6.21
CA GLU A 80 -3.17 -7.56 5.51
C GLU A 80 -3.37 -6.41 6.48
N LEU A 81 -2.72 -5.27 6.25
CA LEU A 81 -2.78 -4.12 7.13
C LEU A 81 -3.80 -3.10 6.62
N TYR A 82 -4.67 -2.65 7.52
CA TYR A 82 -5.60 -1.54 7.31
C TYR A 82 -5.26 -0.39 8.24
N TYR A 83 -5.10 0.83 7.68
CA TYR A 83 -4.94 2.04 8.49
C TYR A 83 -6.31 2.49 9.00
N CYS A 84 -6.50 2.49 10.31
CA CYS A 84 -7.80 2.73 10.93
C CYS A 84 -7.79 3.99 11.79
N ALA A 85 -8.87 4.78 11.73
CA ALA A 85 -9.11 5.91 12.62
C ALA A 85 -10.61 6.05 12.91
N ALA A 86 -10.98 6.85 13.91
CA ALA A 86 -12.36 7.21 14.15
C ALA A 86 -12.79 8.42 13.30
N ALA A 87 -14.01 8.42 12.79
CA ALA A 87 -14.59 9.53 12.04
C ALA A 87 -16.07 9.72 12.38
N LYS A 88 -16.57 10.96 12.23
CA LYS A 88 -17.98 11.27 12.48
C LYS A 88 -18.84 10.85 11.30
N ALA A 89 -20.05 10.38 11.58
CA ALA A 89 -21.03 10.11 10.53
C ALA A 89 -21.30 11.38 9.69
N GLY A 90 -21.38 11.22 8.36
CA GLY A 90 -21.61 12.29 7.39
C GLY A 90 -20.42 13.24 7.17
N SER A 91 -19.27 13.00 7.82
CA SER A 91 -18.06 13.79 7.58
C SER A 91 -17.33 13.35 6.32
N ASN A 92 -16.48 14.23 5.80
CA ASN A 92 -15.54 13.91 4.75
C ASN A 92 -14.12 13.83 5.34
N VAL A 93 -13.33 12.88 4.84
CA VAL A 93 -11.95 12.67 5.30
C VAL A 93 -11.03 12.49 4.09
N ILE A 94 -9.87 13.12 4.14
CA ILE A 94 -8.82 12.96 3.14
C ILE A 94 -7.90 11.84 3.58
N ALA A 95 -7.86 10.75 2.81
CA ALA A 95 -6.87 9.69 2.95
C ALA A 95 -5.64 10.01 2.09
N ARG A 96 -4.51 10.33 2.74
CA ARG A 96 -3.24 10.61 2.08
C ARG A 96 -2.40 9.35 2.00
N ILE A 97 -2.16 8.88 0.78
CA ILE A 97 -1.35 7.69 0.50
C ILE A 97 0.06 8.14 0.12
N LYS A 98 1.05 7.69 0.89
CA LYS A 98 2.48 8.00 0.70
C LYS A 98 3.11 6.93 -0.18
N ILE A 99 3.70 7.35 -1.28
CA ILE A 99 4.25 6.48 -2.33
C ILE A 99 5.71 6.84 -2.56
N GLU A 100 6.58 5.82 -2.47
CA GLU A 100 7.98 5.90 -2.84
C GLU A 100 8.14 5.46 -4.30
N PRO A 101 8.52 6.36 -5.23
CA PRO A 101 8.79 6.01 -6.62
C PRO A 101 10.18 5.40 -6.79
N HIS A 102 10.33 4.43 -7.70
CA HIS A 102 11.62 3.81 -8.01
C HIS A 102 11.94 3.79 -9.50
N ASN A 103 13.23 3.73 -9.84
CA ASN A 103 13.71 3.56 -11.22
C ASN A 103 13.14 4.57 -12.24
N GLY A 104 12.86 5.80 -11.80
CA GLY A 104 12.31 6.86 -12.63
C GLY A 104 10.88 6.62 -13.10
N TYR A 105 10.11 5.79 -12.38
CA TYR A 105 8.67 5.71 -12.53
C TYR A 105 7.99 6.79 -11.70
N GLU A 106 6.84 7.23 -12.17
CA GLU A 106 5.97 8.23 -11.54
C GLU A 106 4.64 7.60 -11.18
N PHE A 107 3.93 8.20 -10.24
CA PHE A 107 2.58 7.80 -9.89
C PHE A 107 1.60 8.07 -11.05
N SER A 108 0.70 7.11 -11.31
CA SER A 108 -0.32 7.20 -12.37
C SER A 108 -1.74 7.12 -11.79
N ALA A 109 -2.01 6.09 -11.00
CA ALA A 109 -3.34 5.84 -10.46
C ALA A 109 -3.31 4.88 -9.27
N LEU A 110 -4.36 4.95 -8.46
CA LEU A 110 -4.71 3.92 -7.48
C LEU A 110 -5.97 3.19 -7.95
N THR A 111 -6.12 1.93 -7.55
CA THR A 111 -7.41 1.24 -7.64
C THR A 111 -7.88 0.99 -6.24
N ILE A 112 -9.00 1.61 -5.86
CA ILE A 112 -9.61 1.53 -4.54
C ILE A 112 -11.03 1.01 -4.73
N ASN A 113 -11.40 -0.03 -3.99
CA ASN A 113 -12.71 -0.71 -4.11
C ASN A 113 -13.06 -1.07 -5.56
N HIS A 114 -12.07 -1.58 -6.30
CA HIS A 114 -12.14 -1.96 -7.73
C HIS A 114 -12.39 -0.79 -8.70
N GLN A 115 -12.42 0.44 -8.22
CA GLN A 115 -12.51 1.65 -9.04
C GLN A 115 -11.13 2.27 -9.21
N LYS A 116 -10.80 2.66 -10.45
CA LYS A 116 -9.54 3.33 -10.77
C LYS A 116 -9.67 4.84 -10.54
N TRP A 117 -8.71 5.40 -9.81
CA TRP A 117 -8.55 6.81 -9.48
C TRP A 117 -7.23 7.29 -10.04
N SER A 118 -7.28 8.01 -11.17
CA SER A 118 -6.11 8.63 -11.78
C SER A 118 -5.69 9.88 -11.02
N THR A 119 -4.51 10.42 -11.33
CA THR A 119 -4.05 11.69 -10.73
C THR A 119 -5.03 12.86 -10.89
N ALA A 120 -5.89 12.84 -11.92
CA ALA A 120 -6.88 13.89 -12.16
C ALA A 120 -8.14 13.74 -11.30
N ASP A 121 -8.40 12.54 -10.77
CA ASP A 121 -9.57 12.23 -9.93
C ASP A 121 -9.29 12.48 -8.44
N LEU A 122 -8.01 12.64 -8.08
CA LEU A 122 -7.56 12.87 -6.71
C LEU A 122 -7.61 14.36 -6.36
N VAL A 123 -7.85 14.65 -5.08
CA VAL A 123 -7.91 16.04 -4.58
C VAL A 123 -6.59 16.74 -4.81
N LYS A 124 -5.50 16.03 -4.53
CA LYS A 124 -4.16 16.56 -4.63
C LYS A 124 -3.17 15.44 -4.88
N VAL A 125 -2.17 15.72 -5.72
CA VAL A 125 -0.98 14.88 -5.86
C VAL A 125 0.22 15.80 -5.79
N GLU A 126 1.07 15.60 -4.79
CA GLU A 126 2.30 16.40 -4.62
C GLU A 126 3.52 15.53 -4.40
N THR A 127 4.69 16.06 -4.75
CA THR A 127 5.97 15.41 -4.50
C THR A 127 6.76 16.26 -3.51
N ASN A 128 7.14 15.67 -2.38
CA ASN A 128 7.97 16.32 -1.38
C ASN A 128 9.00 15.32 -0.84
N GLU A 129 10.25 15.77 -0.70
CA GLU A 129 11.38 14.93 -0.22
C GLU A 129 11.53 13.59 -0.97
N GLY A 130 11.20 13.56 -2.26
CA GLY A 130 11.28 12.35 -3.08
C GLY A 130 10.12 11.36 -2.89
N LEU A 131 9.17 11.66 -2.02
CA LEU A 131 7.92 10.91 -1.84
C LEU A 131 6.77 11.59 -2.57
N ILE A 132 5.85 10.78 -3.09
CA ILE A 132 4.60 11.22 -3.70
C ILE A 132 3.48 11.06 -2.67
N TYR A 133 2.71 12.12 -2.48
CA TYR A 133 1.55 12.16 -1.60
C TYR A 133 0.30 12.29 -2.47
N ALA A 134 -0.56 11.26 -2.42
CA ALA A 134 -1.78 11.17 -3.21
C ALA A 134 -3.00 11.24 -2.26
N ASP A 135 -3.80 12.31 -2.40
CA ASP A 135 -4.91 12.61 -1.51
C ASP A 135 -6.24 12.16 -2.12
N PHE A 136 -6.84 11.16 -1.49
CA PHE A 136 -8.12 10.57 -1.85
C PHE A 136 -9.23 11.07 -0.91
N LEU A 137 -10.31 11.62 -1.46
CA LEU A 137 -11.44 12.12 -0.67
C LEU A 137 -12.44 11.01 -0.38
N CYS A 138 -12.64 10.71 0.89
CA CYS A 138 -13.75 9.89 1.37
C CYS A 138 -14.92 10.82 1.69
N VAL A 139 -16.02 10.68 0.96
CA VAL A 139 -17.19 11.57 1.07
C VAL A 139 -18.32 10.85 1.78
N ASP A 140 -19.07 11.58 2.62
CA ASP A 140 -20.30 11.11 3.27
C ASP A 140 -20.09 9.77 3.98
N LEU A 141 -19.21 9.79 4.99
CA LEU A 141 -18.84 8.60 5.75
C LEU A 141 -20.03 8.03 6.52
N SER A 142 -20.29 6.74 6.35
CA SER A 142 -21.37 6.03 7.00
C SER A 142 -20.96 4.61 7.34
N LYS A 143 -21.80 3.87 8.08
CA LYS A 143 -21.52 2.46 8.42
C LYS A 143 -21.34 1.58 7.17
N ASP A 144 -21.94 1.97 6.05
CA ASP A 144 -21.86 1.25 4.77
C ASP A 144 -20.76 1.81 3.84
N ASN A 145 -20.16 2.95 4.19
CA ASN A 145 -19.15 3.66 3.40
C ASN A 145 -17.99 4.14 4.28
N ASN A 146 -17.26 3.17 4.84
CA ASN A 146 -16.16 3.41 5.76
C ASN A 146 -14.93 2.51 5.51
N LEU A 147 -15.04 1.51 4.64
CA LEU A 147 -13.97 0.57 4.30
C LEU A 147 -13.48 0.78 2.86
N PHE A 148 -12.18 1.00 2.72
CA PHE A 148 -11.54 1.29 1.44
C PHE A 148 -10.36 0.36 1.21
N THR A 149 -10.52 -0.57 0.29
CA THR A 149 -9.50 -1.56 -0.07
C THR A 149 -8.66 -1.07 -1.25
N ILE A 150 -7.34 -0.99 -1.07
CA ILE A 150 -6.39 -0.66 -2.12
C ILE A 150 -6.07 -1.94 -2.90
N ASN A 151 -6.64 -2.08 -4.10
CA ASN A 151 -6.42 -3.23 -4.96
C ASN A 151 -5.06 -3.17 -5.67
N SER A 152 -4.70 -2.00 -6.21
CA SER A 152 -3.44 -1.82 -6.94
C SER A 152 -2.91 -0.39 -6.95
N LEU A 153 -1.58 -0.27 -7.04
CA LEU A 153 -0.83 0.94 -7.34
C LEU A 153 -0.37 0.87 -8.80
N GLU A 154 -0.71 1.85 -9.62
CA GLU A 154 -0.24 1.97 -10.99
C GLU A 154 0.83 3.06 -11.08
N MET A 155 1.99 2.67 -11.61
CA MET A 155 3.13 3.53 -11.88
C MET A 155 3.31 3.66 -13.40
N LYS A 156 3.78 4.80 -13.87
CA LYS A 156 4.08 5.06 -15.28
C LYS A 156 5.51 5.53 -15.49
N LYS A 157 6.06 5.27 -16.67
CA LYS A 157 7.34 5.84 -17.10
C LYS A 157 7.29 6.16 -18.58
N VAL A 158 7.79 7.33 -18.97
CA VAL A 158 7.89 7.74 -20.37
C VAL A 158 9.30 7.46 -20.89
N ILE A 159 9.40 6.69 -21.98
CA ILE A 159 10.67 6.36 -22.63
C ILE A 159 10.47 6.52 -24.14
N LEU A 160 11.25 7.39 -24.78
CA LEU A 160 11.19 7.65 -26.23
C LEU A 160 9.74 7.90 -26.70
N ASP A 161 9.05 8.83 -26.02
CA ASP A 161 7.66 9.24 -26.28
C ASP A 161 6.60 8.14 -26.11
N LYS A 162 6.96 6.99 -25.52
CA LYS A 162 6.01 5.92 -25.16
C LYS A 162 5.83 5.84 -23.65
N THR A 163 4.58 5.78 -23.21
CA THR A 163 4.23 5.60 -21.79
C THR A 163 4.06 4.12 -21.47
N TYR A 164 4.81 3.65 -20.48
CA TYR A 164 4.75 2.28 -19.96
C TYR A 164 4.10 2.29 -18.59
N TYR A 165 3.07 1.46 -18.40
CA TYR A 165 2.39 1.27 -17.13
C TYR A 165 2.85 -0.01 -16.45
N LYS A 166 3.05 0.05 -15.14
CA LYS A 166 3.44 -1.08 -14.29
C LYS A 166 2.70 -1.03 -12.96
N THR A 167 2.43 -2.20 -12.39
CA THR A 167 1.84 -2.30 -11.05
C THR A 167 2.95 -2.17 -10.00
N GLY A 168 2.87 -1.14 -9.16
CA GLY A 168 3.71 -0.94 -7.99
C GLY A 168 3.38 -1.92 -6.86
N SER A 169 4.08 -1.79 -5.74
CA SER A 169 3.96 -2.69 -4.59
C SER A 169 3.15 -2.10 -3.45
N ARG A 170 2.38 -2.95 -2.79
CA ARG A 170 1.75 -2.70 -1.49
C ARG A 170 2.50 -3.38 -0.34
N PHE A 171 3.62 -4.03 -0.64
CA PHE A 171 4.38 -4.85 0.29
C PHE A 171 5.12 -4.02 1.32
N VAL A 172 5.01 -4.37 2.60
CA VAL A 172 5.72 -3.73 3.71
C VAL A 172 7.02 -4.49 3.97
N GLU A 173 6.91 -5.67 4.57
CA GLU A 173 7.99 -6.59 4.90
C GLU A 173 7.44 -8.02 5.01
N GLY A 174 8.30 -9.05 4.95
CA GLY A 174 7.88 -10.45 5.16
C GLY A 174 6.77 -10.93 4.21
N ARG A 175 5.53 -11.03 4.71
CA ARG A 175 4.29 -11.31 3.95
C ARG A 175 3.19 -10.31 4.29
N THR A 176 3.59 -9.10 4.66
CA THR A 176 2.74 -8.03 5.15
C THR A 176 2.48 -7.00 4.05
N TYR A 177 1.23 -6.59 3.88
CA TYR A 177 0.80 -5.70 2.80
C TYR A 177 -0.10 -4.58 3.33
N TYR A 178 0.04 -3.37 2.81
CA TYR A 178 -0.99 -2.34 2.96
C TYR A 178 -2.20 -2.72 2.10
N SER A 179 -3.28 -3.16 2.73
CA SER A 179 -4.50 -3.61 2.05
C SER A 179 -5.56 -2.54 1.93
N GLY A 180 -5.54 -1.54 2.81
CA GLY A 180 -6.52 -0.47 2.73
C GLY A 180 -6.53 0.42 3.94
N PHE A 181 -7.66 1.06 4.15
CA PHE A 181 -7.91 1.92 5.29
C PHE A 181 -9.39 1.90 5.66
N TYR A 182 -9.66 2.17 6.94
CA TYR A 182 -10.99 2.08 7.54
C TYR A 182 -11.25 3.27 8.47
N LEU A 183 -12.48 3.79 8.45
CA LEU A 183 -12.90 4.93 9.26
C LEU A 183 -14.05 4.49 10.18
N GLY A 184 -13.71 4.12 11.42
CA GLY A 184 -14.68 3.70 12.43
C GLY A 184 -15.67 4.81 12.74
N ILE A 185 -16.94 4.60 12.42
CA ILE A 185 -17.97 5.64 12.49
C ILE A 185 -18.45 5.81 13.92
N THR A 186 -18.26 7.02 14.45
CA THR A 186 -18.82 7.47 15.74
C THR A 186 -20.06 8.31 15.51
N GLU A 187 -21.09 8.10 16.33
CA GLU A 187 -22.33 8.89 16.36
C GLU A 187 -22.12 10.31 16.92
#